data_AF-A0A397EXL5-F1
#
_entry.id   AF-A0A397EXL5-F1
#
_cell.length_a   1.000
_cell.length_b   1.000
_cell.length_c   1.000
_cell.angle_alpha   90.00
_cell.angle_beta   90.00
_cell.angle_gamma   90.00
#
_symmetry.space_group_name_H-M   'P 1'
#
loop_
_entity.id
_entity.type
_entity.pdbx_description
1 polymer ?
#
loop_
_entity_poly.entity_id
_entity_poly.type
_entity_poly.pdbx_seq_one_letter_code
_entity_poly.pdbx_strand_id
1 'polypeptide(L)'
;VSACPAARSDHAAIAVGYDGQSYKIKNSWGTRWGDGGYIYLRANAGGRGTCNVAEYVFFPKLGASPYQPKPGCGNCNACYYPGDNSCLSDFNKADCEYYSAMHGTKWCAN
;
A
#
# COMPACT_ATOMS: atom_id res chain seq x y z
N VAL A 1 -23.41 -11.69 3.61
CA VAL A 1 -23.32 -12.54 4.83
C VAL A 1 -23.83 -11.77 6.02
N SER A 2 -24.74 -12.35 6.80
CA SER A 2 -25.38 -11.70 7.96
C SER A 2 -24.97 -12.29 9.31
N ALA A 3 -24.35 -13.48 9.33
CA ALA A 3 -23.83 -14.12 10.52
C ALA A 3 -22.64 -15.03 10.18
N CYS A 4 -21.75 -15.25 11.14
CA CYS A 4 -20.65 -16.20 11.11
C CYS A 4 -20.66 -17.02 12.41
N PRO A 5 -19.99 -18.18 12.47
CA PRO A 5 -19.80 -18.91 13.72
C PRO A 5 -19.20 -18.00 14.81
N ALA A 6 -19.57 -18.24 16.06
CA ALA A 6 -19.01 -17.52 17.22
C ALA A 6 -17.56 -17.99 17.48
N ALA A 7 -16.65 -17.58 16.62
CA ALA A 7 -15.23 -17.90 16.66
C ALA A 7 -14.39 -16.63 16.79
N ARG A 8 -13.15 -16.80 17.23
CA ARG A 8 -12.16 -15.72 17.26
C ARG A 8 -11.75 -15.37 15.82
N SER A 9 -11.53 -14.09 15.56
CA SER A 9 -10.95 -13.63 14.30
C SER A 9 -9.58 -14.30 14.05
N ASP A 10 -9.39 -14.86 12.87
CA ASP A 10 -8.19 -15.60 12.45
C ASP A 10 -7.60 -15.11 11.11
N HIS A 11 -8.32 -14.23 10.41
CA HIS A 11 -7.96 -13.75 9.08
C HIS A 11 -8.09 -12.23 8.98
N ALA A 12 -7.16 -11.60 8.25
CA ALA A 12 -7.17 -10.17 7.98
C ALA A 12 -7.54 -9.93 6.50
N ALA A 13 -8.45 -8.98 6.28
CA ALA A 13 -8.92 -8.57 4.96
C ALA A 13 -9.14 -7.06 4.92
N ILE A 14 -9.41 -6.51 3.72
CA ILE A 14 -9.46 -5.06 3.53
C ILE A 14 -10.89 -4.62 3.25
N ALA A 15 -11.43 -3.73 4.07
CA ALA A 15 -12.67 -3.03 3.74
C ALA A 15 -12.39 -1.99 2.65
N VAL A 16 -13.10 -2.09 1.52
CA VAL A 16 -12.91 -1.22 0.34
C VAL A 16 -14.16 -0.43 -0.05
N GLY A 17 -15.27 -0.63 0.67
CA GLY A 17 -16.51 0.10 0.41
C GLY A 17 -17.58 -0.15 1.45
N TYR A 18 -18.58 0.73 1.47
CA TYR A 18 -19.76 0.67 2.31
C TYR A 18 -20.93 1.34 1.58
N ASP A 19 -22.09 0.69 1.56
CA ASP A 19 -23.29 1.16 0.84
C ASP A 19 -24.47 1.52 1.77
N GLY A 20 -24.25 1.53 3.09
CA GLY A 20 -25.31 1.71 4.09
C GLY A 20 -25.86 0.40 4.65
N GLN A 21 -25.82 -0.68 3.87
CA GLN A 21 -26.35 -2.00 4.25
C GLN A 21 -25.26 -3.05 4.46
N SER A 22 -24.15 -2.93 3.73
CA SER A 22 -23.06 -3.89 3.71
C SER A 22 -21.68 -3.23 3.59
N TYR A 23 -20.70 -3.83 4.26
CA TYR A 23 -19.29 -3.58 4.00
C TYR A 23 -18.81 -4.48 2.85
N LYS A 24 -18.20 -3.88 1.83
CA LYS A 24 -17.50 -4.61 0.76
C LYS A 24 -16.07 -4.89 1.22
N ILE A 25 -15.75 -6.17 1.41
CA ILE A 25 -14.45 -6.64 1.87
C ILE A 25 -13.72 -7.33 0.72
N LYS A 26 -12.50 -6.89 0.42
CA LYS A 26 -11.59 -7.55 -0.52
C LYS A 26 -10.79 -8.63 0.21
N ASN A 27 -10.80 -9.84 -0.34
CA ASN A 27 -10.03 -10.96 0.19
C ASN A 27 -8.75 -11.22 -0.64
N SER A 28 -7.89 -12.11 -0.15
CA SER A 28 -6.59 -12.47 -0.74
C SER A 28 -6.56 -13.86 -1.38
N TRP A 29 -7.71 -14.50 -1.60
CA TRP A 29 -7.81 -15.87 -2.13
C TRP A 29 -8.10 -15.94 -3.64
N GLY A 30 -7.74 -14.88 -4.37
CA GLY A 30 -7.95 -14.77 -5.81
C GLY A 30 -9.40 -14.48 -6.21
N THR A 31 -9.61 -14.21 -7.50
CA THR A 31 -10.90 -13.76 -8.05
C THR A 31 -11.93 -14.87 -8.17
N ARG A 32 -11.52 -16.14 -8.10
CA ARG A 32 -12.41 -17.30 -8.14
C ARG A 32 -13.16 -17.55 -6.83
N TRP A 33 -12.74 -16.90 -5.74
CA TRP A 33 -13.40 -17.00 -4.45
C TRP A 33 -14.44 -15.88 -4.28
N GLY A 34 -15.60 -16.21 -3.71
CA GLY A 34 -16.65 -15.23 -3.43
C GLY A 34 -17.18 -14.55 -4.69
N ASP A 35 -17.55 -13.28 -4.56
CA ASP A 35 -17.96 -12.44 -5.69
C ASP A 35 -16.74 -11.73 -6.28
N GLY A 36 -16.01 -12.41 -7.18
CA GLY A 36 -14.84 -11.83 -7.84
C GLY A 36 -13.66 -11.54 -6.90
N GLY A 37 -13.52 -12.27 -5.80
CA GLY A 37 -12.53 -12.02 -4.74
C GLY A 37 -13.04 -11.18 -3.57
N TYR A 38 -14.35 -10.87 -3.54
CA TYR A 38 -14.97 -10.04 -2.53
C TYR A 38 -16.04 -10.79 -1.74
N ILE A 39 -16.33 -10.27 -0.55
CA ILE A 39 -17.45 -10.66 0.29
C ILE A 39 -18.15 -9.41 0.83
N TYR A 40 -19.47 -9.48 0.94
CA TYR A 40 -20.30 -8.41 1.51
C TYR A 40 -20.78 -8.84 2.89
N LEU A 41 -20.41 -8.10 3.93
CA LEU A 41 -20.80 -8.35 5.31
C LEU A 41 -21.87 -7.34 5.72
N ARG A 42 -22.95 -7.81 6.35
CA ARG A 42 -24.01 -6.93 6.84
C ARG A 42 -23.42 -5.87 7.76
N ALA A 43 -23.74 -4.62 7.47
CA ALA A 43 -23.36 -3.50 8.31
C ALA A 43 -24.36 -3.28 9.45
N ASN A 44 -24.00 -2.40 10.39
CA ASN A 44 -24.88 -1.97 11.48
C ASN A 44 -25.41 -3.14 12.34
N ALA A 45 -24.63 -4.23 12.46
CA ALA A 45 -24.98 -5.38 13.30
C ALA A 45 -24.77 -5.15 14.80
N GLY A 46 -24.19 -4.00 15.19
CA GLY A 46 -23.78 -3.71 16.57
C GLY A 46 -22.59 -4.56 17.02
N GLY A 47 -22.13 -4.35 18.25
CA GLY A 47 -21.02 -5.10 18.85
C GLY A 47 -19.75 -5.09 18.00
N ARG A 48 -19.17 -6.27 17.76
CA ARG A 48 -17.97 -6.45 16.91
C ARG A 48 -18.29 -6.48 15.41
N GLY A 49 -19.53 -6.21 15.03
CA GLY A 49 -20.02 -6.32 13.64
C GLY A 49 -20.19 -7.77 13.19
N THR A 50 -20.78 -7.95 12.01
CA THR A 50 -20.90 -9.27 11.39
C THR A 50 -19.51 -9.87 11.17
N CYS A 51 -19.30 -11.08 11.68
CA CYS A 51 -18.03 -11.81 11.58
C CYS A 51 -16.84 -11.08 12.22
N ASN A 52 -17.08 -10.33 13.30
CA ASN A 52 -16.07 -9.55 14.03
C ASN A 52 -15.33 -8.50 13.15
N VAL A 53 -15.93 -8.09 12.02
CA VAL A 53 -15.29 -7.18 11.05
C VAL A 53 -14.91 -5.82 11.66
N ALA A 54 -15.56 -5.41 12.75
CA ALA A 54 -15.28 -4.18 13.47
C ALA A 54 -14.45 -4.38 14.75
N GLU A 55 -13.92 -5.58 15.01
CA GLU A 55 -13.14 -5.89 16.22
C GLU A 55 -11.74 -5.25 16.19
N TYR A 56 -11.04 -5.34 15.06
CA TYR A 56 -9.67 -4.85 14.91
C TYR A 56 -9.51 -4.11 13.56
N VAL A 57 -9.71 -2.79 13.58
CA VAL A 57 -9.63 -1.94 12.38
C VAL A 57 -8.38 -1.08 12.43
N PHE A 58 -7.57 -1.17 11.38
CA PHE A 58 -6.37 -0.36 11.20
C PHE A 58 -6.38 0.30 9.82
N PHE A 59 -5.84 1.50 9.73
CA PHE A 59 -5.65 2.20 8.47
C PHE A 59 -4.32 2.96 8.50
N PRO A 60 -3.56 2.96 7.39
CA PRO A 60 -2.36 3.77 7.31
C PRO A 60 -2.74 5.25 7.26
N LYS A 61 -2.02 6.08 8.02
CA LYS A 61 -2.04 7.53 7.79
C LYS A 61 -1.02 7.81 6.70
N LEU A 62 -1.48 8.35 5.58
CA LEU A 62 -0.58 8.87 4.56
C LEU A 62 0.09 10.12 5.13
N GLY A 63 1.36 10.00 5.52
CA GLY A 63 2.22 11.16 5.70
C GLY A 63 2.64 11.69 4.34
N ALA A 64 2.98 12.98 4.26
CA ALA A 64 3.85 13.42 3.19
C ALA A 64 5.10 12.52 3.24
N SER A 65 5.47 11.89 2.12
CA SER A 65 6.77 11.27 2.04
C SER A 65 7.80 12.36 2.38
N PRO A 66 8.68 12.19 3.39
CA PRO A 66 9.76 13.15 3.61
C PRO A 66 10.67 13.25 2.38
N TYR A 67 10.55 12.28 1.47
CA TYR A 67 11.14 12.33 0.15
C TYR A 67 10.25 13.12 -0.82
N GLN A 68 10.59 14.38 -1.06
CA GLN A 68 10.12 15.12 -2.23
C GLN A 68 11.02 14.72 -3.41
N PRO A 69 10.49 14.07 -4.46
CA PRO A 69 11.31 13.69 -5.59
C PRO A 69 11.89 14.94 -6.27
N LYS A 70 13.21 15.07 -6.22
CA LYS A 70 13.93 16.17 -6.89
C LYS A 70 13.63 16.11 -8.40
N PRO A 71 13.41 17.25 -9.09
CA PRO A 71 13.11 17.24 -10.51
C PRO A 71 14.14 16.45 -11.33
N GLY A 72 13.65 15.43 -12.06
CA GLY A 72 14.50 14.54 -12.86
C GLY A 72 15.17 13.39 -12.11
N CYS A 73 14.71 13.07 -10.89
CA CYS A 73 15.19 11.94 -10.07
C CYS A 73 14.20 10.76 -9.98
N GLY A 74 13.01 10.87 -10.58
CA GLY A 74 11.95 9.88 -10.41
C GLY A 74 11.69 9.60 -8.92
N ASN A 75 11.73 8.34 -8.54
CA ASN A 75 11.50 7.89 -7.16
C ASN A 75 12.80 7.61 -6.38
N CYS A 76 13.97 7.90 -6.95
CA CYS A 76 15.26 7.53 -6.36
C CYS A 76 15.66 8.50 -5.26
N ASN A 77 15.96 8.01 -4.06
CA ASN A 77 16.46 8.81 -2.93
C ASN A 77 18.00 8.73 -2.76
N ALA A 78 18.72 8.38 -3.81
CA ALA A 78 20.18 8.20 -3.85
C ALA A 78 20.75 8.75 -5.17
N CYS A 79 21.75 8.12 -5.79
CA CYS A 79 22.18 8.49 -7.14
C CYS A 79 21.24 7.90 -8.20
N TYR A 80 20.63 8.72 -9.04
CA TYR A 80 19.81 8.29 -10.17
C TYR A 80 20.65 8.22 -11.45
N TYR A 81 20.57 7.10 -12.18
CA TYR A 81 21.18 6.93 -13.49
C TYR A 81 20.12 6.89 -14.60
N PRO A 82 20.03 7.92 -15.46
CA PRO A 82 19.00 7.99 -16.50
C PRO A 82 19.13 6.93 -17.59
N GLY A 83 20.36 6.46 -17.89
CA GLY A 83 20.60 5.52 -18.99
C GLY A 83 19.94 4.15 -18.80
N ASP A 84 19.71 3.75 -17.55
CA ASP A 84 19.07 2.48 -17.17
C ASP A 84 17.83 2.68 -16.29
N ASN A 85 17.40 3.95 -16.11
CA ASN A 85 16.31 4.35 -15.23
C ASN A 85 16.41 3.72 -13.81
N SER A 86 17.63 3.67 -13.26
CA SER A 86 17.93 2.93 -12.03
C SER A 86 18.45 3.82 -10.90
N CYS A 87 18.22 3.38 -9.66
CA CYS A 87 18.72 4.03 -8.45
C CYS A 87 19.99 3.30 -7.98
N LEU A 88 21.15 3.94 -8.09
CA LEU A 88 22.43 3.43 -7.62
C LEU A 88 22.59 3.74 -6.12
N SER A 89 22.13 2.83 -5.27
CA SER A 89 22.16 2.99 -3.81
C SER A 89 23.57 2.95 -3.21
N ASP A 90 24.51 2.30 -3.90
CA ASP A 90 25.88 2.13 -3.42
C ASP A 90 26.78 3.33 -3.70
N PHE A 91 26.31 4.25 -4.55
CA PHE A 91 27.05 5.46 -4.91
C PHE A 91 26.74 6.54 -3.90
N ASN A 92 27.78 7.10 -3.29
CA ASN A 92 27.62 8.29 -2.47
C ASN A 92 27.48 9.55 -3.36
N LYS A 93 27.27 10.71 -2.73
CA LYS A 93 27.13 11.98 -3.45
C LYS A 93 28.32 12.30 -4.36
N ALA A 94 29.55 12.09 -3.88
CA ALA A 94 30.76 12.39 -4.64
C ALA A 94 30.90 11.45 -5.85
N ASP A 95 30.62 10.15 -5.69
CA ASP A 95 30.61 9.21 -6.81
C ASP A 95 29.57 9.62 -7.85
N CYS A 96 28.36 9.96 -7.39
CA CYS A 96 27.28 10.38 -8.27
C CYS A 96 27.60 11.64 -9.06
N GLU A 97 28.25 12.61 -8.41
CA GLU A 97 28.69 13.87 -9.03
C GLU A 97 29.87 13.65 -9.99
N TYR A 98 30.81 12.75 -9.66
CA TYR A 98 31.95 12.39 -10.51
C TYR A 98 31.49 11.83 -11.86
N TYR A 99 30.51 10.92 -11.86
CA TYR A 99 29.98 10.31 -13.08
C TYR A 99 28.95 11.17 -13.82
N SER A 100 28.54 12.31 -13.26
CA SER A 100 27.46 13.13 -13.83
C SER A 100 27.75 13.64 -15.24
N ALA A 101 29.01 13.98 -15.52
CA ALA A 101 29.44 14.48 -16.83
C ALA A 101 29.44 13.39 -17.92
N MET A 102 29.68 12.13 -17.54
CA MET A 102 29.79 11.00 -18.49
C MET A 102 28.46 10.28 -18.68
N HIS A 103 27.70 10.12 -17.59
CA HIS A 103 26.51 9.26 -17.53
C HIS A 103 25.22 10.03 -17.24
N GLY A 104 25.29 11.35 -17.01
CA GLY A 104 24.12 12.17 -16.66
C GLY A 104 23.51 11.82 -15.30
N THR A 105 24.28 11.17 -14.41
CA THR A 105 23.82 10.79 -13.07
C THR A 105 23.42 12.01 -12.24
N LYS A 106 22.44 11.83 -11.36
CA LYS A 106 21.87 12.90 -10.53
C LYS A 106 21.80 12.48 -9.07
N TRP A 107 22.32 13.30 -8.17
CA TRP A 107 22.14 13.08 -6.73
C TRP A 107 20.75 13.54 -6.28
N CYS A 108 20.01 12.62 -5.68
CA CYS A 108 18.60 12.77 -5.38
C CYS A 108 18.26 12.61 -3.89
N ALA A 109 19.22 12.25 -3.02
CA ALA A 109 18.98 12.34 -1.59
C ALA A 109 18.87 13.81 -1.13
N ASN A 110 18.09 14.05 -0.07
CA ASN A 110 17.97 15.36 0.59
C ASN A 110 19.27 15.77 1.28
#